data_AF-A0A1F6ETP6-F1
#
_entry.id   AF-A0A1F6ETP6-F1
#
_cell.length_a   1.000
_cell.length_b   1.000
_cell.length_c   1.000
_cell.angle_alpha   90.00
_cell.angle_beta   90.00
_cell.angle_gamma   90.00
#
_symmetry.space_group_name_H-M   'P 1'
#
loop_
_entity.id
_entity.type
_entity.pdbx_description
1 polymer ?
#
loop_
_entity_poly.entity_id
_entity_poly.type
_entity_poly.pdbx_seq_one_letter_code
_entity_poly.pdbx_strand_id
1 'polypeptide(L)'
;MKDPYQIRKTALSVTRWIGSPASIAVHTVAFLLSFIAVGAGWLYFDRMLLILTTVVSLEAIYLAIFIQMTINLTTQELEEVGEDIEELQENIGEIQENVGELQEDVEEISVDVGEMTEEEAGDEAAEEARKNEQKKTLTDIQTDLRRLMQDIARLQKNGAPHGTPPPQQNPSASQ
;
A
#
# COMPACT_ATOMS: atom_id res chain seq x y z
N MET A 1 38.26 26.48 14.78
CA MET A 1 37.95 25.38 15.71
C MET A 1 38.31 24.09 14.99
N LYS A 2 39.11 23.19 15.58
CA LYS A 2 39.46 21.92 14.93
C LYS A 2 38.19 21.09 14.75
N ASP A 3 38.02 20.53 13.58
CA ASP A 3 36.86 19.71 13.21
C ASP A 3 36.71 18.53 14.20
N PRO A 4 35.59 18.38 14.92
CA PRO A 4 35.37 17.30 15.90
C PRO A 4 35.55 15.90 15.28
N TYR A 5 35.38 15.79 13.96
CA TYR A 5 35.63 14.57 13.20
C TYR A 5 37.08 14.06 13.28
N GLN A 6 38.06 14.96 13.29
CA GLN A 6 39.49 14.60 13.32
C GLN A 6 39.89 14.03 14.69
N ILE A 7 39.32 14.59 15.76
CA ILE A 7 39.55 14.14 17.14
C ILE A 7 38.96 12.74 17.31
N ARG A 8 37.75 12.50 16.77
CA ARG A 8 37.09 11.19 16.73
C ARG A 8 37.94 10.14 16.03
N LYS A 9 38.40 10.41 14.81
CA LYS A 9 39.19 9.45 14.02
C LYS A 9 40.51 9.09 14.72
N THR A 10 41.14 10.08 15.35
CA THR A 10 42.39 9.88 16.10
C THR A 10 42.15 9.02 17.33
N ALA A 11 41.13 9.33 18.13
CA ALA A 11 40.75 8.55 19.31
C ALA A 11 40.50 7.09 18.96
N LEU A 12 39.61 6.83 18.00
CA LEU A 12 39.26 5.48 17.55
C LEU A 12 40.45 4.69 17.02
N SER A 13 41.33 5.35 16.25
CA SER A 13 42.53 4.71 15.72
C SER A 13 43.51 4.31 16.82
N VAL A 14 43.68 5.16 17.84
CA VAL A 14 44.56 4.89 18.99
C VAL A 14 43.99 3.74 19.82
N THR A 15 42.71 3.81 20.22
CA THR A 15 42.07 2.75 21.00
C THR A 15 42.09 1.40 20.28
N ARG A 16 41.87 1.40 18.96
CA ARG A 16 41.90 0.16 18.16
C ARG A 16 43.28 -0.45 18.04
N TRP A 17 44.32 0.37 17.93
CA TRP A 17 45.70 -0.12 17.85
C TRP A 17 46.17 -0.69 19.19
N ILE A 18 45.96 0.05 20.29
CA ILE A 18 46.35 -0.42 21.62
C ILE A 18 45.53 -1.64 22.08
N GLY A 19 44.25 -1.73 21.71
CA GLY A 19 43.43 -2.92 21.99
C GLY A 19 43.73 -4.15 21.13
N SER A 20 44.71 -4.08 20.21
CA SER A 20 44.99 -5.17 19.27
C SER A 20 45.92 -6.24 19.84
N PRO A 21 45.88 -7.48 19.32
CA PRO A 21 46.85 -8.53 19.68
C PRO A 21 48.32 -8.12 19.43
N ALA A 22 48.57 -7.23 18.47
CA ALA A 22 49.91 -6.71 18.21
C ALA A 22 50.43 -5.85 19.38
N SER A 23 49.56 -5.09 20.05
CA SER A 23 49.92 -4.34 21.26
C SER A 23 50.35 -5.29 22.38
N ILE A 24 49.64 -6.40 22.59
CA ILE A 24 50.01 -7.41 23.58
C ILE A 24 51.40 -7.98 23.30
N ALA A 25 51.71 -8.27 22.04
CA ALA A 25 53.03 -8.74 21.64
C ALA A 25 54.13 -7.70 21.91
N VAL A 26 53.89 -6.42 21.56
CA VAL A 26 54.83 -5.31 21.82
C VAL A 26 55.08 -5.16 23.32
N HIS A 27 54.04 -5.18 24.15
CA HIS A 27 54.16 -5.10 25.60
C HIS A 27 54.94 -6.29 26.18
N THR A 28 54.62 -7.50 25.73
CA THR A 28 55.30 -8.71 26.19
C THR A 28 56.80 -8.65 25.89
N VAL A 29 57.18 -8.19 24.69
CA VAL A 29 58.58 -8.01 24.29
C VAL A 29 59.24 -6.88 25.09
N ALA A 30 58.58 -5.74 25.27
CA ALA A 30 59.12 -4.60 26.02
C ALA A 30 59.40 -4.96 27.49
N PHE A 31 58.50 -5.73 28.12
CA PHE A 31 58.72 -6.26 29.47
C PHE A 31 59.92 -7.21 29.50
N LEU A 32 59.98 -8.18 28.59
CA LEU A 32 61.08 -9.14 28.53
C LEU A 32 62.44 -8.44 28.35
N LEU A 33 62.52 -7.47 27.45
CA LEU A 33 63.73 -6.68 27.22
C LEU A 33 64.14 -5.87 28.46
N SER A 34 63.18 -5.34 29.22
CA SER A 34 63.44 -4.62 30.46
C SER A 34 64.09 -5.52 31.52
N PHE A 35 63.65 -6.77 31.64
CA PHE A 35 64.27 -7.75 32.54
C PHE A 35 65.66 -8.21 32.05
N ILE A 36 65.83 -8.41 30.74
CA ILE A 36 67.14 -8.74 30.15
C ILE A 36 68.14 -7.61 30.41
N ALA A 37 67.71 -6.34 30.31
CA ALA A 37 68.58 -5.20 30.55
C ALA A 37 69.09 -5.13 32.01
N VAL A 38 68.28 -5.55 32.98
CA VAL A 38 68.72 -5.70 34.38
C VAL A 38 69.69 -6.88 34.52
N GLY A 39 69.39 -8.02 33.89
CA GLY A 39 70.28 -9.19 33.90
C GLY A 39 71.67 -8.94 33.28
N ALA A 40 71.74 -8.04 32.29
CA ALA A 40 73.00 -7.59 31.68
C ALA A 40 73.73 -6.50 32.50
N GLY A 41 73.14 -6.00 33.58
CA GLY A 41 73.73 -4.98 34.45
C GLY A 41 73.64 -3.54 33.93
N TRP A 42 72.88 -3.27 32.86
CA TRP A 42 72.70 -1.91 32.34
C TRP A 42 71.81 -1.04 33.22
N LEU A 43 70.89 -1.65 33.98
CA LEU A 43 69.96 -0.96 34.86
C LEU A 43 69.87 -1.68 36.22
N TYR A 44 69.71 -0.89 37.28
CA TYR A 44 69.36 -1.42 38.60
C TYR A 44 67.88 -1.84 38.63
N PHE A 45 67.59 -2.94 39.32
CA PHE A 45 66.24 -3.52 39.41
C PHE A 45 65.19 -2.50 39.88
N ASP A 46 65.46 -1.76 40.95
CA ASP A 46 64.51 -0.78 41.52
C ASP A 46 64.20 0.37 40.54
N ARG A 47 65.22 0.84 39.81
CA ARG A 47 65.06 1.90 38.82
C ARG A 47 64.28 1.41 37.60
N MET A 48 64.53 0.17 37.17
CA MET A 48 63.77 -0.47 36.10
C MET A 48 62.28 -0.59 36.47
N LEU A 49 61.97 -1.08 37.68
CA LEU A 49 60.58 -1.20 38.13
C LEU A 49 59.88 0.16 38.20
N LEU A 50 60.54 1.20 38.71
CA LEU A 50 59.97 2.56 38.76
C LEU A 50 59.67 3.09 37.36
N ILE A 51 60.59 2.95 36.41
CA ILE A 51 60.36 3.43 35.02
C ILE A 51 59.26 2.60 34.35
N LEU A 52 59.33 1.27 34.43
CA LEU A 52 58.38 0.38 33.77
C LEU A 52 56.95 0.60 34.30
N THR A 53 56.78 0.70 35.61
CA THR A 53 55.47 0.95 36.22
C THR A 53 54.93 2.35 35.93
N THR A 54 55.78 3.37 35.89
CA THR A 54 55.34 4.74 35.51
C THR A 54 54.92 4.83 34.05
N VAL A 55 55.64 4.17 33.13
CA VAL A 55 55.28 4.15 31.71
C VAL A 55 53.98 3.36 31.48
N VAL A 56 53.88 2.17 32.05
CA VAL A 56 52.69 1.31 31.90
C VAL A 56 51.46 1.92 32.57
N SER A 57 51.62 2.59 33.72
CA SER A 57 50.51 3.32 34.35
C SER A 57 50.08 4.55 33.56
N LEU A 58 51.00 5.28 32.93
CA LEU A 58 50.64 6.35 32.00
C LEU A 58 49.83 5.83 30.82
N GLU A 59 50.27 4.74 30.18
CA GLU A 59 49.51 4.12 29.09
C GLU A 59 48.10 3.70 29.53
N ALA A 60 47.96 3.10 30.71
CA ALA A 60 46.66 2.69 31.25
C ALA A 60 45.72 3.87 31.47
N ILE A 61 46.23 4.99 32.00
CA ILE A 61 45.44 6.22 32.18
C ILE A 61 45.02 6.81 30.82
N TYR A 62 45.94 6.87 29.84
CA TYR A 62 45.61 7.35 28.50
C TYR A 62 44.53 6.48 27.83
N LEU A 63 44.65 5.16 27.92
CA LEU A 63 43.64 4.25 27.39
C LEU A 63 42.27 4.45 28.03
N ALA A 64 42.22 4.56 29.36
CA ALA A 64 40.98 4.77 30.08
C ALA A 64 40.26 6.05 29.60
N ILE A 65 41.01 7.13 29.39
CA ILE A 65 40.46 8.40 28.86
C ILE A 65 39.97 8.22 27.42
N PHE A 66 40.73 7.55 26.55
CA PHE A 66 40.31 7.29 25.17
C PHE A 66 39.06 6.42 25.08
N ILE A 67 38.96 5.39 25.92
CA ILE A 67 37.78 4.54 26.03
C ILE A 67 36.59 5.37 26.51
N GLN A 68 36.74 6.15 27.58
CA GLN A 68 35.65 6.99 28.11
C GLN A 68 35.17 8.01 27.08
N MET A 69 36.08 8.67 26.37
CA MET A 69 35.73 9.59 25.29
C MET A 69 34.97 8.88 24.16
N THR A 70 35.38 7.67 23.79
CA THR A 70 34.69 6.86 22.78
C THR A 70 33.30 6.47 23.25
N ILE A 71 33.14 6.04 24.51
CA ILE A 71 31.83 5.69 25.09
C ILE A 71 30.91 6.91 25.11
N ASN A 72 31.38 8.06 25.60
CA ASN A 72 30.57 9.28 25.65
C ASN A 72 30.06 9.69 24.26
N LEU A 73 30.92 9.53 23.23
CA LEU A 73 30.53 9.78 21.85
C LEU A 73 29.51 8.76 21.36
N THR A 74 29.74 7.47 21.56
CA THR A 74 28.79 6.43 21.16
C THR A 74 27.44 6.61 21.86
N THR A 75 27.41 7.05 23.13
CA THR A 75 26.16 7.40 23.81
C THR A 75 25.41 8.52 23.10
N GLN A 76 26.11 9.57 22.66
CA GLN A 76 25.51 10.67 21.88
C GLN A 76 24.99 10.17 20.52
N GLU A 77 25.77 9.36 19.81
CA GLU A 77 25.34 8.76 18.53
C GLU A 77 24.12 7.85 18.73
N LEU A 78 23.99 7.15 19.87
CA LEU A 78 22.81 6.35 20.20
C LEU A 78 21.59 7.19 20.57
N GLU A 79 21.78 8.37 21.17
CA GLU A 79 20.71 9.32 21.46
C GLU A 79 20.13 9.89 20.15
N GLU A 80 21.00 10.32 19.22
CA GLU A 80 20.61 10.77 17.87
C GLU A 80 19.84 9.69 17.11
N VAL A 81 20.35 8.45 17.10
CA VAL A 81 19.62 7.31 16.49
C VAL A 81 18.29 7.05 17.21
N GLY A 82 18.20 7.32 18.51
CA GLY A 82 16.96 7.23 19.27
C GLY A 82 15.92 8.23 18.78
N GLU A 83 16.32 9.49 18.58
CA GLU A 83 15.47 10.55 18.01
C GLU A 83 14.99 10.19 16.59
N ASP A 84 15.90 9.70 15.73
CA ASP A 84 15.56 9.24 14.37
C ASP A 84 14.51 8.11 14.40
N ILE A 85 14.60 7.20 15.37
CA ILE A 85 13.63 6.10 15.54
C ILE A 85 12.27 6.61 16.01
N GLU A 86 12.23 7.65 16.85
CA GLU A 86 10.98 8.30 17.26
C GLU A 86 10.29 9.00 16.08
N GLU A 87 11.04 9.74 15.26
CA GLU A 87 10.51 10.37 14.04
C GLU A 87 9.98 9.33 13.05
N LEU A 88 10.69 8.21 12.87
CA LEU A 88 10.21 7.10 12.03
C LEU A 88 8.89 6.49 12.56
N GLN A 89 8.72 6.42 13.88
CA GLN A 89 7.46 5.93 14.47
C GLN A 89 6.29 6.88 14.23
N GLU A 90 6.52 8.19 14.32
CA GLU A 90 5.52 9.21 13.99
C GLU A 90 5.08 9.07 12.53
N ASN A 91 6.04 8.99 11.60
CA ASN A 91 5.76 8.77 10.17
C ASN A 91 4.97 7.48 9.91
N ILE A 92 5.28 6.38 10.62
CA ILE A 92 4.52 5.14 10.52
C ILE A 92 3.08 5.32 11.04
N GLY A 93 2.88 6.13 12.08
CA GLY A 93 1.56 6.49 12.59
C GLY A 93 0.73 7.23 11.54
N GLU A 94 1.30 8.25 10.91
CA GLU A 94 0.65 9.02 9.83
C GLU A 94 0.30 8.13 8.64
N ILE A 95 1.19 7.21 8.24
CA ILE A 95 0.89 6.24 7.16
C ILE A 95 -0.28 5.33 7.54
N GLN A 96 -0.37 4.89 8.80
CA GLN A 96 -1.50 4.06 9.25
C GLN A 96 -2.83 4.80 9.21
N GLU A 97 -2.84 6.08 9.57
CA GLU A 97 -4.02 6.95 9.45
C GLU A 97 -4.45 7.08 7.99
N ASN A 98 -3.53 7.43 7.09
CA ASN A 98 -3.79 7.51 5.64
C ASN A 98 -4.31 6.19 5.07
N VAL A 99 -3.79 5.04 5.52
CA VAL A 99 -4.25 3.71 5.09
C VAL A 99 -5.64 3.39 5.66
N GLY A 100 -6.01 3.96 6.81
CA GLY A 100 -7.36 3.91 7.36
C GLY A 100 -8.34 4.69 6.49
N GLU A 101 -8.02 5.94 6.17
CA GLU A 101 -8.85 6.79 5.29
C GLU A 101 -9.05 6.14 3.92
N LEU A 102 -7.98 5.63 3.30
CA LEU A 102 -8.08 4.92 2.01
C LEU A 102 -8.95 3.65 2.07
N GLN A 103 -9.06 2.98 3.23
CA GLN A 103 -9.97 1.85 3.38
C GLN A 103 -11.42 2.31 3.39
N GLU A 104 -11.73 3.41 4.07
CA GLU A 104 -13.07 4.01 4.07
C GLU A 104 -13.46 4.45 2.65
N ASP A 105 -12.57 5.12 1.92
CA ASP A 105 -12.80 5.52 0.52
C ASP A 105 -13.10 4.31 -0.38
N VAL A 106 -12.38 3.19 -0.19
CA VAL A 106 -12.59 1.97 -0.97
C VAL A 106 -13.92 1.29 -0.63
N GLU A 107 -14.34 1.33 0.64
CA GLU A 107 -15.66 0.84 1.06
C GLU A 107 -16.79 1.68 0.44
N GLU A 108 -16.68 3.01 0.46
CA GLU A 108 -17.66 3.91 -0.17
C GLU A 108 -17.79 3.64 -1.68
N ILE A 109 -16.67 3.58 -2.40
CA ILE A 109 -16.66 3.25 -3.83
C ILE A 109 -17.29 1.86 -4.09
N SER A 110 -17.07 0.90 -3.19
CA SER A 110 -17.66 -0.44 -3.34
C SER A 110 -19.18 -0.42 -3.21
N VAL A 111 -19.72 0.43 -2.32
CA VAL A 111 -21.16 0.64 -2.18
C VAL A 111 -21.72 1.32 -3.42
N ASP A 112 -21.09 2.41 -3.87
CA ASP A 112 -21.52 3.15 -5.07
C ASP A 112 -21.59 2.25 -6.31
N VAL A 113 -20.57 1.42 -6.53
CA VAL A 113 -20.55 0.44 -7.64
C VAL A 113 -21.68 -0.58 -7.49
N GLY A 114 -21.98 -1.00 -6.26
CA GLY A 114 -23.10 -1.89 -5.97
C GLY A 114 -24.45 -1.26 -6.34
N GLU A 115 -24.69 -0.03 -5.90
CA GLU A 115 -25.93 0.71 -6.19
C GLU A 115 -26.11 0.95 -7.70
N MET A 116 -25.05 1.37 -8.40
CA MET A 116 -25.08 1.53 -9.86
C MET A 116 -25.43 0.22 -10.58
N THR A 117 -24.91 -0.91 -10.10
CA THR A 117 -25.22 -2.22 -10.68
C THR A 117 -26.68 -2.62 -10.48
N GLU A 118 -27.25 -2.33 -9.31
CA GLU A 118 -28.67 -2.57 -9.03
C GLU A 118 -29.59 -1.66 -9.85
N GLU A 119 -29.22 -0.38 -10.01
CA GLU A 119 -29.95 0.58 -10.85
C GLU A 119 -29.98 0.13 -12.32
N GLU A 120 -28.82 -0.25 -12.87
CA GLU A 120 -28.69 -0.72 -14.26
C GLU A 120 -29.54 -1.98 -14.50
N ALA A 121 -29.54 -2.93 -13.56
CA ALA A 121 -30.39 -4.13 -13.62
C ALA A 121 -31.90 -3.79 -13.54
N GLY A 122 -32.27 -2.79 -12.74
CA GLY A 122 -33.64 -2.29 -12.62
C GLY A 122 -34.13 -1.64 -13.92
N ASP A 123 -33.30 -0.81 -14.54
CA ASP A 123 -33.59 -0.14 -15.80
C ASP A 123 -33.75 -1.14 -16.95
N GLU A 124 -32.86 -2.13 -17.06
CA GLU A 124 -32.98 -3.21 -18.04
C GLU A 124 -34.30 -3.99 -17.87
N ALA A 125 -34.66 -4.34 -16.64
CA ALA A 125 -35.91 -5.05 -16.35
C ALA A 125 -37.14 -4.22 -16.70
N ALA A 126 -37.11 -2.91 -16.41
CA ALA A 126 -38.19 -1.98 -16.75
C ALA A 126 -38.35 -1.80 -18.27
N GLU A 127 -37.23 -1.72 -19.01
CA GLU A 127 -37.24 -1.61 -20.47
C GLU A 127 -37.81 -2.88 -21.12
N GLU A 128 -37.40 -4.06 -20.66
CA GLU A 128 -37.93 -5.35 -21.14
C GLU A 128 -39.43 -5.49 -20.86
N ALA A 129 -39.91 -5.06 -19.69
CA ALA A 129 -41.34 -5.04 -19.37
C ALA A 129 -42.12 -4.14 -20.35
N ARG A 130 -41.63 -2.93 -20.62
CA ARG A 130 -42.25 -2.01 -21.61
C ARG A 130 -42.25 -2.60 -23.01
N LYS A 131 -41.15 -3.21 -23.46
CA LYS A 131 -41.07 -3.89 -24.77
C LYS A 131 -42.10 -5.01 -24.89
N ASN A 132 -42.29 -5.80 -23.84
CA ASN A 132 -43.26 -6.89 -23.84
C ASN A 132 -44.71 -6.39 -23.88
N GLU A 133 -45.03 -5.32 -23.15
CA GLU A 133 -46.37 -4.69 -23.19
C GLU A 133 -46.67 -4.09 -24.57
N GLN A 134 -45.69 -3.43 -25.19
CA GLN A 134 -45.79 -2.93 -26.56
C GLN A 134 -46.00 -4.05 -27.58
N LYS A 135 -45.25 -5.16 -27.49
CA LYS A 135 -45.44 -6.34 -28.35
C LYS A 135 -46.85 -6.93 -28.23
N LYS A 136 -47.39 -7.01 -27.02
CA LYS A 136 -48.76 -7.49 -26.78
C LYS A 136 -49.78 -6.56 -27.45
N THR A 137 -49.66 -5.26 -27.23
CA THR A 137 -50.54 -4.24 -27.84
C THR A 137 -50.51 -4.30 -29.37
N LEU A 138 -49.32 -4.43 -29.97
CA LEU A 138 -49.15 -4.63 -31.42
C LEU A 138 -49.85 -5.90 -31.93
N THR A 139 -49.77 -6.99 -31.16
CA THR A 139 -50.41 -8.27 -31.51
C THR A 139 -51.94 -8.17 -31.45
N ASP A 140 -52.47 -7.47 -30.44
CA ASP A 140 -53.90 -7.21 -30.28
C ASP A 140 -54.43 -6.36 -31.45
N ILE A 141 -53.76 -5.26 -31.79
CA ILE A 141 -54.08 -4.42 -32.97
C ILE A 141 -54.04 -5.24 -34.26
N GLN A 142 -53.02 -6.08 -34.45
CA GLN A 142 -52.91 -6.93 -35.64
C GLN A 142 -54.09 -7.91 -35.74
N THR A 143 -54.55 -8.44 -34.61
CA THR A 143 -55.69 -9.36 -34.54
C THR A 143 -57.01 -8.65 -34.86
N ASP A 144 -57.20 -7.46 -34.32
CA ASP A 144 -58.41 -6.65 -34.56
C ASP A 144 -58.50 -6.18 -36.02
N LEU A 145 -57.39 -5.77 -36.62
CA LEU A 145 -57.32 -5.43 -38.05
C LEU A 145 -57.70 -6.63 -38.94
N ARG A 146 -57.25 -7.85 -38.59
CA ARG A 146 -57.65 -9.07 -39.29
C ARG A 146 -59.16 -9.33 -39.20
N ARG A 147 -59.76 -9.13 -38.03
CA ARG A 147 -61.22 -9.25 -37.85
C ARG A 147 -61.97 -8.23 -38.68
N LEU A 148 -61.57 -6.95 -38.62
CA LEU A 148 -62.17 -5.88 -39.42
C LEU A 148 -62.13 -6.18 -40.92
N MET A 149 -60.99 -6.65 -41.44
CA MET A 149 -60.90 -7.07 -42.85
C MET A 149 -61.87 -8.20 -43.18
N GLN A 150 -62.02 -9.18 -42.27
CA GLN A 150 -62.95 -10.29 -42.43
C GLN A 150 -64.42 -9.82 -42.42
N ASP A 151 -64.75 -8.88 -41.55
CA ASP A 151 -66.09 -8.29 -41.44
C ASP A 151 -66.43 -7.44 -42.67
N ILE A 152 -65.49 -6.63 -43.16
CA ILE A 152 -65.64 -5.88 -44.42
C ILE A 152 -65.90 -6.83 -45.60
N ALA A 153 -65.16 -7.95 -45.69
CA ALA A 153 -65.37 -8.94 -46.74
C ALA A 153 -66.76 -9.58 -46.68
N ARG A 154 -67.31 -9.80 -45.47
CA ARG A 154 -68.68 -10.30 -45.26
C ARG A 154 -69.73 -9.26 -45.67
N LEU A 155 -69.52 -7.99 -45.34
CA LEU A 155 -70.43 -6.91 -45.70
C LEU A 155 -70.46 -6.66 -47.22
N GLN A 156 -69.30 -6.71 -47.91
CA GLN A 156 -69.26 -6.66 -49.37
C GLN A 156 -70.05 -7.80 -50.02
N LYS A 157 -70.08 -8.98 -49.41
CA LYS A 157 -70.83 -10.13 -49.92
C LYS A 157 -72.35 -9.97 -49.76
N ASN A 158 -72.80 -9.14 -48.81
CA ASN A 158 -74.22 -8.95 -48.48
C ASN A 158 -74.81 -7.62 -48.98
N GLY A 159 -74.00 -6.73 -49.58
CA GLY A 159 -74.36 -5.35 -49.93
C GLY A 159 -74.77 -5.05 -51.38
N ALA A 160 -75.28 -6.01 -52.16
CA ALA A 160 -75.79 -5.72 -53.51
C ALA A 160 -77.32 -5.42 -53.48
N PRO A 161 -77.80 -4.23 -53.90
CA PRO A 161 -79.24 -3.98 -53.99
C PRO A 161 -79.78 -3.83 -55.44
N HIS A 162 -80.90 -4.54 -55.65
CA HIS A 162 -82.16 -4.17 -56.32
C HIS A 162 -82.29 -3.98 -57.85
N GLY A 163 -83.26 -4.72 -58.43
CA GLY A 163 -84.37 -4.14 -59.20
C GLY A 163 -84.58 -4.62 -60.65
N THR A 164 -85.76 -5.18 -60.95
CA THR A 164 -86.62 -4.82 -62.11
C THR A 164 -87.96 -5.60 -62.07
N PRO A 165 -89.13 -4.92 -62.04
CA PRO A 165 -90.44 -5.49 -62.44
C PRO A 165 -90.75 -5.13 -63.92
N PRO A 166 -91.46 -5.94 -64.75
CA PRO A 166 -92.95 -5.93 -64.86
C PRO A 166 -93.53 -7.25 -65.50
N PRO A 167 -94.77 -7.36 -66.08
CA PRO A 167 -96.00 -6.56 -66.00
C PRO A 167 -97.27 -7.36 -65.56
N GLN A 168 -98.37 -6.62 -65.36
CA GLN A 168 -99.74 -7.05 -65.08
C GLN A 168 -100.32 -8.07 -66.08
N GLN A 169 -101.04 -9.09 -65.58
CA GLN A 169 -102.24 -9.65 -66.22
C GLN A 169 -103.25 -10.11 -65.15
N ASN A 170 -104.45 -9.54 -65.20
CA ASN A 170 -105.73 -10.07 -64.70
C ASN A 170 -106.74 -9.67 -65.82
N PRO A 171 -107.86 -10.37 -66.11
CA PRO A 171 -108.68 -11.18 -65.20
C PRO A 171 -109.35 -12.44 -65.78
N SER A 172 -110.15 -13.10 -64.94
CA SER A 172 -111.26 -14.06 -65.20
C SER A 172 -110.99 -15.41 -64.51
N ALA A 173 -111.66 -15.77 -63.41
CA ALA A 173 -113.08 -16.13 -63.31
C ALA A 173 -113.46 -17.30 -64.24
N SER A 174 -113.52 -18.52 -63.70
CA SER A 174 -114.69 -19.42 -63.74
C SER A 174 -114.29 -20.88 -63.56
N GLN A 175 -114.99 -21.52 -62.61
CA GLN A 175 -115.25 -22.94 -62.42
C GLN A 175 -114.13 -23.84 -61.89
#